data_AF-A0A5P2CWY7-F1
#
_entry.id   AF-A0A5P2CWY7-F1
#
_cell.length_a   1.000
_cell.length_b   1.000
_cell.length_c   1.000
_cell.angle_alpha   90.00
_cell.angle_beta   90.00
_cell.angle_gamma   90.00
#
_symmetry.space_group_name_H-M   'P 1'
#
loop_
_entity.id
_entity.type
_entity.pdbx_description
1 polymer ?
#
loop_
_entity_poly.entity_id
_entity_poly.type
_entity_poly.pdbx_seq_one_letter_code
_entity_poly.pdbx_strand_id
1 'polypeptide(L)' 'MYEMRPELLTGRCGLLWHVLAKTAPSGTLCGIRLPRDHIPAADPEAAERYCAPCMAAFRAAVQQPAEA' A
#
# COMPACT_ATOMS: atom_id res chain seq x y z
N MET A 1 12.05 -6.06 2.45
CA MET A 1 11.92 -4.64 2.05
C MET A 1 10.47 -4.42 1.60
N TYR A 2 9.82 -3.37 2.09
CA TYR A 2 8.42 -3.05 1.75
C TYR A 2 8.38 -1.90 0.74
N GLU A 3 7.36 -1.87 -0.11
CA GLU A 3 7.12 -0.82 -1.10
C GLU A 3 5.71 -0.24 -0.89
N MET A 4 5.54 1.07 -1.10
CA MET A 4 4.22 1.72 -1.03
C MET A 4 3.73 2.03 -2.44
N ARG A 5 2.48 1.67 -2.73
CA ARG A 5 1.82 1.99 -4.01
C ARG A 5 0.50 2.69 -3.78
N PRO A 6 0.24 3.82 -4.46
CA PRO A 6 -1.05 4.48 -4.42
C PRO A 6 -2.04 3.79 -5.38
N GLU A 7 -3.28 3.64 -4.93
CA GLU A 7 -4.46 3.27 -5.71
C GLU A 7 -5.37 4.49 -5.82
N LEU A 8 -5.88 4.78 -7.01
CA LEU A 8 -6.88 5.83 -7.19
C LEU A 8 -8.23 5.30 -6.72
N LEU A 9 -8.83 5.94 -5.71
CA LEU A 9 -10.18 5.60 -5.29
C LEU A 9 -11.17 6.07 -6.37
N THR A 10 -11.63 5.17 -7.23
CA THR A 10 -12.60 5.51 -8.27
C THR A 10 -13.84 6.17 -7.64
N GLY A 11 -14.09 7.45 -7.99
CA GLY A 11 -15.19 8.24 -7.44
C GLY A 11 -14.85 9.14 -6.25
N ARG A 12 -13.61 9.18 -5.78
CA ARG A 12 -13.12 10.15 -4.79
C ARG A 12 -11.78 10.73 -5.27
N CYS A 13 -11.60 12.05 -5.20
CA CYS A 13 -10.31 12.69 -5.44
C CYS A 13 -9.33 12.35 -4.30
N GLY A 14 -8.85 11.11 -4.25
CA GLY A 14 -8.03 10.61 -3.16
C GLY A 14 -7.20 9.39 -3.57
N LEU A 15 -5.98 9.34 -3.04
CA LEU A 15 -5.04 8.25 -3.22
C LEU A 15 -5.10 7.36 -1.98
N LEU A 16 -5.33 6.06 -2.17
CA LEU A 16 -5.20 5.06 -1.12
C LEU A 16 -3.84 4.37 -1.24
N TRP A 17 -2.97 4.61 -0.28
CA TRP A 17 -1.64 4.01 -0.21
C TRP A 17 -1.70 2.61 0.39
N HIS A 18 -1.28 1.62 -0.39
CA HIS A 18 -1.11 0.24 0.05
C HIS A 18 0.36 -0.08 0.26
N VAL A 19 0.63 -0.95 1.22
CA VAL A 19 1.97 -1.51 1.44
C VAL A 19 2.04 -2.87 0.76
N LEU A 20 3.14 -3.12 0.06
CA LEU A 20 3.46 -4.35 -0.62
C LEU A 20 4.77 -4.90 -0.08
N ALA A 21 4.86 -6.21 0.09
CA ALA A 21 6.12 -6.86 0.39
C ALA A 21 6.87 -7.12 -0.92
N LYS A 22 8.08 -6.57 -1.06
CA LYS A 22 8.92 -6.74 -2.26
C LYS A 22 9.32 -8.21 -2.50
N THR A 23 9.21 -9.05 -1.47
CA THR A 23 9.54 -10.47 -1.48
C THR A 23 8.36 -11.37 -1.82
N ALA A 24 7.12 -10.86 -1.83
CA ALA A 24 5.94 -11.64 -2.17
C ALA A 24 5.51 -11.35 -3.63
N PRO A 25 5.03 -12.35 -4.38
CA PRO A 25 4.60 -12.15 -5.76
C PRO A 25 3.33 -11.28 -5.79
N SER A 26 3.55 -9.98 -5.99
CA SER A 26 2.59 -9.01 -6.56
C SER A 26 1.30 -8.73 -5.75
N GLY A 27 1.30 -8.97 -4.44
CA GLY A 27 0.17 -8.68 -3.56
C GLY A 27 0.44 -7.52 -2.60
N THR A 28 -0.56 -6.66 -2.39
CA THR A 28 -0.58 -5.79 -1.21
C THR A 28 -0.76 -6.63 0.06
N LEU A 29 -0.33 -6.10 1.20
CA LEU A 29 -0.49 -6.77 2.50
C LEU A 29 -1.96 -6.99 2.88
N CYS A 30 -2.91 -6.24 2.29
CA CYS A 30 -4.34 -6.47 2.45
C CYS A 30 -4.92 -7.52 1.47
N GLY A 31 -4.09 -8.15 0.63
CA GLY A 31 -4.52 -9.17 -0.32
C GLY A 31 -5.04 -8.63 -1.66
N ILE A 32 -5.12 -7.31 -1.83
CA ILE A 32 -5.51 -6.68 -3.10
C ILE A 32 -4.34 -6.73 -4.09
N ARG A 33 -4.61 -7.10 -5.34
CA ARG A 33 -3.67 -6.91 -6.45
C ARG A 33 -3.87 -5.54 -7.06
N LEU A 34 -2.88 -4.69 -6.91
CA LEU A 34 -2.85 -3.41 -7.62
C LEU A 34 -2.38 -3.63 -9.06
N PRO A 35 -3.01 -2.98 -10.05
CA PRO A 35 -2.52 -3.01 -11.42
C PRO A 35 -1.12 -2.41 -11.46
N ARG A 36 -0.17 -3.16 -12.05
CA ARG A 36 1.26 -2.77 -12.10
C ARG A 36 1.53 -1.51 -12.91
N ASP A 37 0.62 -1.15 -13.81
CA ASP A 37 0.82 -0.15 -14.86
C ASP A 37 0.18 1.22 -14.54
N HIS A 38 -0.71 1.28 -13.54
CA HIS A 38 -1.44 2.51 -13.26
C HIS A 38 -0.85 3.22 -12.04
N ILE A 39 0.11 4.10 -12.28
CA ILE A 39 0.52 5.11 -11.31
C ILE A 39 -0.44 6.28 -11.52
N PRO A 40 -1.46 6.48 -10.66
CA PRO A 40 -2.29 7.67 -10.77
C PRO A 40 -1.41 8.90 -10.64
N ALA A 41 -1.61 9.89 -11.51
CA ALA A 41 -0.99 11.19 -11.34
C ALA A 41 -1.37 11.71 -9.95
N ALA A 42 -0.37 11.92 -9.10
CA ALA A 42 -0.61 12.42 -7.77
C ALA A 42 -1.07 13.87 -7.90
N ASP A 43 -2.37 14.08 -7.78
CA ASP A 43 -2.91 15.41 -7.64
C ASP A 43 -2.48 15.94 -6.25
N PRO A 44 -1.79 17.08 -6.16
CA PRO A 44 -1.27 17.60 -4.89
C PRO A 44 -2.39 17.97 -3.90
N GLU A 45 -3.64 18.07 -4.35
CA GLU A 45 -4.82 18.30 -3.51
C GLU A 45 -5.59 17.01 -3.19
N ALA A 46 -5.19 15.86 -3.77
CA ALA A 46 -5.83 14.59 -3.47
C ALA A 46 -5.60 14.18 -2.01
N ALA A 47 -6.68 13.82 -1.33
CA ALA A 47 -6.58 13.33 0.03
C ALA A 47 -5.77 12.03 0.08
N GLU A 48 -4.60 12.07 0.71
CA GLU A 48 -3.75 10.91 0.94
C GLU A 48 -4.32 10.07 2.09
N ARG A 49 -4.71 8.83 1.79
CA ARG A 49 -5.22 7.87 2.77
C ARG A 49 -4.33 6.65 2.77
N TYR A 50 -4.10 6.07 3.93
CA TYR A 50 -3.34 4.82 4.04
C TYR A 50 -4.28 3.66 4.31
N CYS A 51 -4.06 2.54 3.63
CA CYS A 51 -4.84 1.34 3.84
C CYS A 51 -4.56 0.78 5.24
N ALA A 52 -5.57 0.84 6.12
CA ALA A 52 -5.47 0.40 7.51
C ALA A 52 -4.95 -1.05 7.68
N PRO A 53 -5.45 -2.06 6.94
CA PRO A 53 -4.92 -3.43 7.05
C PRO A 53 -3.47 -3.54 6.56
N CYS A 54 -3.09 -2.82 5.50
CA CYS A 54 -1.70 -2.78 5.05
C CYS A 54 -0.77 -2.18 6.11
N MET A 55 -1.18 -1.06 6.73
CA MET A 55 -0.42 -0.41 7.79
C MET A 55 -0.35 -1.27 9.05
N ALA A 56 -1.41 -1.99 9.41
CA ALA A 56 -1.41 -2.92 10.53
C ALA A 56 -0.44 -4.09 10.31
N ALA A 57 -0.48 -4.72 9.13
CA ALA A 57 0.44 -5.79 8.76
C ALA A 57 1.89 -5.31 8.66
N PHE A 58 2.11 -4.11 8.10
CA PHE A 58 3.43 -3.49 8.06
C PHE A 58 3.95 -3.23 9.48
N ARG A 59 3.13 -2.61 10.34
CA ARG A 59 3.47 -2.38 11.75
C ARG A 59 3.83 -3.68 12.44
N ALA A 60 2.98 -4.70 12.35
CA ALA A 60 3.27 -6.02 12.92
C ALA A 60 4.64 -6.52 12.44
N ALA A 61 4.88 -6.50 11.13
CA ALA A 61 6.10 -7.04 10.55
C ALA A 61 7.37 -6.21 10.82
N VAL A 62 7.27 -4.91 11.10
CA VAL A 62 8.42 -4.09 11.57
C VAL A 62 8.57 -4.12 13.10
N GLN A 63 7.49 -4.43 13.84
CA GLN A 63 7.51 -4.61 15.29
C GLN A 63 7.92 -6.01 15.71
N GLN A 64 7.97 -7.00 14.81
CA GLN A 64 8.67 -8.25 15.09
C GLN A 64 10.19 -7.95 15.03
N PRO A 65 10.90 -7.81 16.16
CA PRO A 65 12.35 -7.96 16.11
C PRO A 65 12.64 -9.36 15.58
N ALA A 66 13.74 -9.49 14.83
CA ALA A 66 14.26 -10.76 14.37
C ALA A 66 14.36 -11.77 15.53
N GLU A 67 13.39 -12.67 15.65
CA GLU A 67 13.55 -13.92 16.36
C GLU A 67 14.07 -14.95 15.35
N ALA A 68 15.39 -15.00 15.23
CA ALA A 68 16.19 -16.17 14.86
C ALA A 68 17.67 -15.91 15.20
#